data_AF-Q4RQP5-F1
#
_entry.id   AF-Q4RQP5-F1
#
_cell.length_a   1.000
_cell.length_b   1.000
_cell.length_c   1.000
_cell.angle_alpha   90.00
_cell.angle_beta   90.00
_cell.angle_gamma   90.00
#
_symmetry.space_group_name_H-M   'P 1'
#
loop_
_entity.id
_entity.type
_entity.pdbx_description
1 polymer ?
#
loop_
_entity_poly.entity_id
_entity_poly.type
_entity_poly.pdbx_seq_one_letter_code
_entity_poly.pdbx_strand_id
1 'polypeptide(L)' 'MSSMDLERLKMTGAGRAIAVLTSGGDAQGMNAAVRAVTRMGIYVGAKVYLIYEVSKSSVLLEDLAPRWFL' A
#
# COMPACT_ATOMS: atom_id res chain seq x y z
N MET A 1 -10.86 2.58 -23.95
CA MET A 1 -10.91 3.36 -22.69
C MET A 1 -10.42 4.76 -23.00
N SER A 2 -11.18 5.79 -22.68
CA SER A 2 -10.82 7.17 -23.02
C SER A 2 -9.76 7.73 -22.06
N SER A 3 -9.03 8.77 -22.46
CA SER A 3 -8.08 9.47 -21.58
C SER A 3 -8.76 10.02 -20.32
N MET A 4 -10.01 10.48 -20.46
CA MET A 4 -10.84 10.93 -19.34
C MET A 4 -11.14 9.83 -18.32
N ASP A 5 -11.33 8.59 -18.76
CA ASP A 5 -11.58 7.46 -17.86
C ASP A 5 -10.34 7.15 -17.01
N LEU A 6 -9.15 7.25 -17.61
CA LEU A 6 -7.88 7.09 -16.88
C LEU A 6 -7.68 8.20 -15.84
N GLU A 7 -7.97 9.43 -16.21
CA GLU A 7 -7.84 10.58 -15.31
C GLU A 7 -8.77 10.44 -14.10
N ARG A 8 -10.02 10.02 -14.35
CA ARG A 8 -10.98 9.72 -13.28
C ARG A 8 -10.48 8.60 -12.39
N LEU A 9 -9.96 7.52 -12.96
CA LEU A 9 -9.41 6.38 -12.21
C LEU A 9 -8.28 6.82 -11.29
N LYS A 10 -7.36 7.65 -11.78
CA LYS A 10 -6.23 8.19 -11.00
C LYS A 10 -6.65 9.10 -9.84
N MET A 11 -7.87 9.63 -9.87
CA MET A 11 -8.41 10.48 -8.81
C MET A 11 -9.35 9.73 -7.85
N THR A 12 -9.66 8.46 -8.11
CA THR A 12 -10.58 7.67 -7.26
C THR A 12 -10.08 7.45 -5.84
N GLY A 13 -8.78 7.59 -5.58
CA GLY A 13 -8.19 7.50 -4.25
C GLY A 13 -7.86 8.85 -3.62
N ALA A 14 -8.01 9.97 -4.33
CA ALA A 14 -7.64 11.29 -3.83
C ALA A 14 -8.38 11.62 -2.51
N GLY A 15 -7.62 11.99 -1.49
CA GLY A 15 -8.16 12.26 -0.15
C GLY A 15 -8.49 11.01 0.70
N ARG A 16 -8.27 9.80 0.19
CA ARG A 16 -8.46 8.54 0.91
C ARG A 16 -7.14 8.02 1.49
N ALA A 17 -7.25 7.29 2.59
CA ALA A 17 -6.14 6.58 3.22
C ALA A 17 -6.44 5.08 3.29
N ILE A 18 -5.45 4.26 2.95
CA ILE A 18 -5.52 2.79 3.00
C ILE A 18 -4.48 2.32 4.00
N ALA A 19 -4.90 1.59 5.03
CA ALA A 19 -3.99 0.94 5.97
C ALA A 19 -4.01 -0.57 5.73
N VAL A 20 -2.83 -1.14 5.47
CA VAL A 20 -2.65 -2.59 5.34
C VAL A 20 -2.05 -3.11 6.62
N LEU A 21 -2.79 -3.97 7.32
CA LEU A 21 -2.38 -4.57 8.57
C LEU A 21 -2.17 -6.08 8.38
N THR A 22 -1.01 -6.57 8.82
CA THR A 22 -0.68 -8.00 8.83
C THR A 22 -0.61 -8.50 10.27
N SER A 23 -1.39 -9.53 10.60
CA SER A 23 -1.52 -10.05 11.97
C SER A 23 -0.54 -11.16 12.35
N GLY A 24 0.35 -11.62 11.46
CA GLY A 24 1.21 -12.78 11.74
C GLY A 24 2.23 -13.10 10.64
N GLY A 25 3.20 -13.95 11.00
CA GLY A 25 4.52 -14.13 10.36
C GLY A 25 4.58 -14.63 8.92
N ASP A 26 5.81 -14.67 8.39
CA ASP A 26 6.17 -14.81 6.97
C ASP A 26 5.45 -15.93 6.22
N ALA A 27 4.28 -15.61 5.69
CA ALA A 27 3.55 -16.40 4.73
C ALA A 27 3.92 -15.97 3.29
N GLN A 28 4.29 -16.95 2.47
CA GLN A 28 4.61 -16.76 1.06
C GLN A 28 3.39 -16.18 0.31
N GLY A 29 3.46 -14.91 -0.06
CA GLY A 29 2.37 -14.19 -0.76
C GLY A 29 1.95 -12.87 -0.12
N MET A 30 2.26 -12.63 1.16
CA MET A 30 1.94 -11.34 1.81
C MET A 30 2.67 -10.17 1.14
N ASN A 31 3.93 -10.39 0.74
CA ASN A 31 4.71 -9.41 -0.01
C ASN A 31 4.07 -9.06 -1.37
N ALA A 32 3.46 -10.03 -2.05
CA ALA A 32 2.76 -9.80 -3.31
C ALA A 32 1.48 -8.97 -3.11
N ALA A 33 0.69 -9.30 -2.08
CA ALA A 33 -0.53 -8.57 -1.73
C ALA A 33 -0.23 -7.12 -1.33
N VAL A 34 0.75 -6.92 -0.45
CA VAL A 34 1.22 -5.58 -0.04
C VAL A 34 1.68 -4.78 -1.25
N ARG A 35 2.50 -5.37 -2.12
CA ARG A 35 2.99 -4.70 -3.33
C ARG A 35 1.86 -4.32 -4.28
N ALA A 36 0.86 -5.18 -4.47
CA ALA A 36 -0.29 -4.89 -5.31
C ALA A 36 -1.13 -3.73 -4.76
N VAL A 37 -1.43 -3.75 -3.47
CA VAL A 37 -2.21 -2.68 -2.80
C VAL A 37 -1.46 -1.36 -2.82
N THR A 38 -0.16 -1.35 -2.50
CA THR A 38 0.64 -0.12 -2.51
C THR A 38 0.71 0.48 -3.92
N ARG A 39 0.95 -0.33 -4.96
CA ARG A 39 1.00 0.18 -6.33
C ARG A 39 -0.33 0.75 -6.79
N MET A 40 -1.43 0.04 -6.52
CA MET A 40 -2.75 0.51 -6.94
C MET A 40 -3.17 1.75 -6.14
N GLY A 41 -2.92 1.78 -4.84
CA GLY A 41 -3.21 2.93 -3.98
C GLY A 41 -2.52 4.20 -4.45
N ILE A 42 -1.21 4.12 -4.76
CA ILE A 42 -0.46 5.24 -5.36
C ILE A 42 -1.05 5.63 -6.73
N TYR A 43 -1.35 4.63 -7.57
CA TYR A 43 -1.89 4.86 -8.91
C TYR A 43 -3.23 5.62 -8.89
N VAL A 44 -4.07 5.39 -7.87
CA VAL A 44 -5.34 6.12 -7.69
C VAL A 44 -5.23 7.38 -6.81
N GLY A 45 -4.02 7.79 -6.41
CA GLY A 45 -3.82 8.98 -5.59
C GLY A 45 -4.24 8.84 -4.12
N ALA A 46 -4.38 7.60 -3.62
CA ALA A 46 -4.60 7.33 -2.21
C ALA A 46 -3.29 7.33 -1.41
N LYS A 47 -3.37 7.74 -0.14
CA LYS A 47 -2.26 7.56 0.81
C LYS A 47 -2.29 6.12 1.33
N VAL A 48 -1.17 5.41 1.24
CA VAL A 48 -1.07 4.01 1.68
C VAL A 48 -0.14 3.92 2.88
N TYR A 49 -0.60 3.23 3.92
CA TYR A 49 0.11 2.98 5.17
C TYR A 49 0.25 1.49 5.39
N LEU A 50 1.43 1.05 5.83
CA LEU A 50 1.70 -0.33 6.23
C LEU A 50 1.86 -0.36 7.74
N ILE A 51 1.06 -1.19 8.40
CA ILE A 51 1.13 -1.38 9.85
C ILE A 51 1.81 -2.73 10.09
N TYR A 52 3.08 -2.65 10.46
CA TYR A 52 3.89 -3.79 10.84
C TYR A 52 3.77 -4.00 12.36
N GLU A 53 3.38 -5.21 12.78
CA GLU A 53 3.15 -5.65 14.17
C GLU A 53 2.03 -4.93 14.96
N VAL A 54 0.89 -5.61 15.14
CA VAL A 54 -0.20 -5.19 16.05
C VAL A 54 0.24 -5.18 17.53
N SER A 55 1.30 -5.92 17.88
CA SER A 55 1.80 -6.02 19.25
C SER A 55 2.69 -4.84 19.66
N LYS A 56 3.35 -4.17 18.72
CA LYS A 56 4.27 -3.06 18.98
C LYS A 56 4.16 -2.07 17.83
N SER A 57 3.23 -1.13 17.97
CA SER A 57 2.97 -0.01 17.08
C SER A 57 4.26 0.67 16.64
N SER A 58 4.80 0.26 15.49
CA SER A 58 5.99 0.84 14.88
C SER A 58 5.56 1.34 13.51
N VAL A 59 5.05 2.57 13.48
CA VAL A 59 4.76 3.29 12.23
C VAL A 59 6.11 3.57 11.56
N LEU A 60 6.49 2.72 10.61
CA LEU A 60 7.66 2.97 9.78
C LEU A 60 7.21 3.83 8.60
N LEU A 61 7.16 5.13 8.88
CA LEU A 61 7.22 6.17 7.86
C LEU A 61 8.52 6.00 7.07
N GLU A 62 8.38 6.00 5.76
CA GLU A 62 9.34 6.58 4.81
C GLU A 62 10.81 6.22 5.05
N ASP A 63 11.23 4.98 4.75
CA ASP A 63 12.53 4.67 4.10
C ASP A 63 12.89 3.17 3.99
N LEU A 64 12.08 2.25 4.51
CA LEU A 64 12.46 0.82 4.56
C LEU A 64 12.08 -0.02 3.32
N ALA A 65 11.66 0.63 2.24
CA ALA A 65 11.22 -0.04 1.01
C ALA A 65 12.28 -0.87 0.23
N PRO A 66 13.62 -0.67 0.34
CA PRO A 66 14.53 -1.45 -0.51
C PRO A 66 15.07 -2.74 0.11
N ARG A 67 15.03 -2.96 1.43
CA ARG A 67 15.79 -4.07 2.06
C ARG A 67 15.00 -5.33 2.42
N TRP A 68 13.68 -5.31 2.27
CA TRP A 68 12.79 -6.42 2.62
C TRP A 68 12.06 -7.04 1.42
N PHE A 69 12.41 -6.61 0.20
CA PHE A 69 11.73 -6.98 -1.05
C PHE A 69 12.68 -7.49 -2.17
N LEU A 70 13.92 -7.82 -1.84
CA LEU A 70 14.82 -8.65 -2.65
C LEU A 70 15.08 -9.97 -1.93
#